data_AF-A0A7H5ETG0-F1
#
_entry.id   AF-A0A7H5ETG0-F1
#
_cell.length_a   1.000
_cell.length_b   1.000
_cell.length_c   1.000
_cell.angle_alpha   90.00
_cell.angle_beta   90.00
_cell.angle_gamma   90.00
#
_symmetry.space_group_name_H-M   'P 1'
#
loop_
_entity.id
_entity.type
_entity.pdbx_description
1 polymer ?
#
loop_
_entity_poly.entity_id
_entity_poly.type
_entity_poly.pdbx_seq_one_letter_code
_entity_poly.pdbx_strand_id
1 'polypeptide(L)'
;MSCDISNNCYTNLQENTRLSNSDKSSPSTTTPDKYNGGSHAEKPVQFIGVDKFVVTLQGVKLPDNVSDTFGGAISLTKDLTLSTGYEAANGRKVLGTRFYKLAFTIRHGTEYEPVAHLLYFSRDGAARSELTIRNHVLYRKGWTNTLTAILRALNAQIYCYTAIDIAVDGYGHLNTFSRVFKEDSVRNYGRGTMTAYFDSSGKNLAGVDLGVKTADNRITIYRKSEDYEKKPYIKDAHEAAGLDTSQPVDRTEGKYRRKFLARIGGMASEDDRAALEEAYEGIIKSKKARTKKKYAESKAIKQGRDREIKQVREDAKAAIAQVDYHSPEADAIRKDREDRIDAIRAKYRKRRNLLQKELREIKEEVEMGIVMIDDANNDLLTNGIFDYRRLEDPAVLADIHKKGANSLIKLRRQRSENETRPDQQEYINIIDYDALRALDIKLKKVAKAPSPVWGVQRKISFDMRNSFRELDMMQGETAFLEAMRESAALARKFGIADWFYKSLDKWEKDKEYHWAITSAMKSAEERKVYSVARLPGFIPPDYRMPSKPVDVSRINDLSTAINAA
;
A
#
# COMPACT_ATOMS: atom_id res chain seq x y z
N MET A 1 -17.37 -3.28 42.83
CA MET A 1 -17.75 -4.38 41.92
C MET A 1 -16.62 -4.52 40.90
N SER A 2 -15.71 -5.47 41.13
CA SER A 2 -14.60 -5.77 40.22
C SER A 2 -15.12 -6.66 39.11
N CYS A 3 -15.11 -6.17 37.88
CA CYS A 3 -15.41 -6.98 36.71
C CYS A 3 -14.14 -7.73 36.30
N ASP A 4 -14.08 -9.02 36.69
CA ASP A 4 -13.18 -10.00 36.09
C ASP A 4 -13.58 -10.22 34.63
N ILE A 5 -12.87 -9.59 33.70
CA ILE A 5 -12.89 -9.99 32.30
C ILE A 5 -11.82 -11.07 32.14
N SER A 6 -12.30 -12.30 32.04
CA SER A 6 -11.56 -13.56 31.93
C SER A 6 -10.51 -13.56 30.81
N ASN A 7 -9.30 -13.99 31.20
CA ASN A 7 -8.07 -14.21 30.43
C ASN A 7 -8.09 -15.35 29.37
N ASN A 8 -9.22 -15.63 28.70
CA ASN A 8 -9.36 -16.87 27.91
C ASN A 8 -9.20 -16.76 26.38
N CYS A 9 -8.47 -15.77 25.86
CA CYS A 9 -8.32 -15.56 24.40
C CYS A 9 -6.90 -15.66 23.81
N TYR A 10 -5.88 -16.04 24.58
CA TYR A 10 -4.49 -16.02 24.11
C TYR A 10 -3.89 -17.36 23.64
N THR A 11 -4.58 -18.49 23.76
CA THR A 11 -3.98 -19.82 23.50
C THR A 11 -4.07 -20.33 22.05
N ASN A 12 -4.78 -19.68 21.13
CA ASN A 12 -5.05 -20.24 19.79
C ASN A 12 -4.03 -19.90 18.67
N LEU A 13 -2.85 -19.37 18.99
CA LEU A 13 -1.79 -19.11 18.00
C LEU A 13 -0.82 -20.28 17.78
N GLN A 14 -0.86 -21.35 18.59
CA GLN A 14 0.03 -22.50 18.42
C GLN A 14 -0.63 -23.77 17.83
N GLU A 15 -1.96 -23.91 17.84
CA GLU A 15 -2.60 -25.19 17.50
C GLU A 15 -2.97 -25.40 16.01
N ASN A 16 -2.85 -24.40 15.13
CA ASN A 16 -3.18 -24.55 13.70
C ASN A 16 -2.03 -25.12 12.82
N THR A 17 -1.06 -25.83 13.40
CA THR A 17 0.16 -26.26 12.69
C THR A 17 0.31 -27.78 12.54
N ARG A 18 -0.78 -28.54 12.47
CA ARG A 18 -0.77 -29.96 12.10
C ARG A 18 -1.96 -30.33 11.22
N LEU A 19 -1.95 -29.87 9.96
CA LEU A 19 -2.69 -30.53 8.89
C LEU A 19 -1.73 -30.91 7.77
N SER A 20 -1.65 -32.21 7.55
CA SER A 20 -0.83 -32.94 6.60
C SER A 20 -1.18 -32.56 5.15
N ASN A 21 -0.22 -32.01 4.42
CA ASN A 21 -0.26 -32.00 2.96
C ASN A 21 0.43 -33.26 2.45
N SER A 22 -0.36 -34.23 1.99
CA SER A 22 0.09 -35.37 1.21
C SER A 22 0.24 -34.96 -0.26
N ASP A 23 1.48 -35.06 -0.74
CA ASP A 23 1.93 -35.44 -2.07
C ASP A 23 1.11 -35.05 -3.31
N LYS A 24 1.71 -34.16 -4.12
CA LYS A 24 1.80 -34.30 -5.58
C LYS A 24 3.07 -33.58 -6.06
N SER A 25 4.11 -34.37 -6.34
CA SER A 25 5.43 -33.93 -6.79
C SER A 25 5.39 -33.46 -8.25
N SER A 26 5.71 -32.19 -8.48
CA SER A 26 6.14 -31.66 -9.78
C SER A 26 7.66 -31.49 -9.73
N PRO A 27 8.42 -31.87 -10.78
CA PRO A 27 9.88 -31.73 -10.76
C PRO A 27 10.26 -30.25 -10.88
N SER A 28 10.61 -29.62 -9.76
CA SER A 28 11.22 -28.29 -9.78
C SER A 28 12.70 -28.41 -10.12
N THR A 29 13.11 -27.70 -11.17
CA THR A 29 14.52 -27.37 -11.46
C THR A 29 15.06 -26.43 -10.39
N THR A 30 15.44 -26.96 -9.24
CA THR A 30 16.14 -26.21 -8.19
C THR A 30 17.65 -26.27 -8.45
N THR A 31 18.23 -25.10 -8.65
CA THR A 31 19.67 -24.83 -8.51
C THR A 31 20.21 -25.46 -7.23
N PRO A 32 21.46 -25.97 -7.20
CA PRO A 32 21.98 -26.65 -6.01
C PRO A 32 22.04 -25.68 -4.83
N ASP A 33 21.36 -26.03 -3.75
CA ASP A 33 21.45 -25.32 -2.48
C ASP A 33 22.91 -25.32 -2.02
N LYS A 34 23.52 -24.13 -1.97
CA LYS A 34 24.80 -23.96 -1.29
C LYS A 34 24.60 -24.28 0.18
N TYR A 35 25.25 -25.35 0.60
CA TYR A 35 25.32 -25.89 1.94
C TYR A 35 25.66 -24.80 2.98
N ASN A 36 24.66 -24.30 3.70
CA ASN A 36 24.85 -23.47 4.88
C ASN A 36 24.78 -24.37 6.10
N GLY A 37 25.93 -24.90 6.55
CA GLY A 37 26.09 -25.69 7.77
C GLY A 37 25.86 -24.90 9.06
N GLY A 38 24.79 -24.10 9.12
CA GLY A 38 24.37 -23.41 10.33
C GLY A 38 23.53 -24.35 11.19
N SER A 39 24.04 -24.67 12.38
CA SER A 39 23.24 -25.19 13.48
C SER A 39 21.89 -24.47 13.55
N HIS A 40 20.80 -25.21 13.84
CA HIS A 40 19.47 -24.66 14.13
C HIS A 40 19.52 -23.79 15.39
N ALA A 41 20.18 -22.63 15.32
CA ALA A 41 20.08 -21.61 16.34
C ALA A 41 18.60 -21.22 16.41
N GLU A 42 18.04 -21.27 17.62
CA GLU A 42 16.68 -20.81 17.86
C GLU A 42 16.55 -19.40 17.31
N LYS A 43 15.58 -19.21 16.42
CA LYS A 43 15.36 -17.90 15.79
C LYS A 43 14.95 -16.91 16.90
N PRO A 44 15.53 -15.70 16.93
CA PRO A 44 15.18 -14.72 17.95
C PRO A 44 13.68 -14.38 17.84
N VAL A 45 13.00 -14.38 18.99
CA VAL A 45 11.60 -13.95 19.09
C VAL A 45 11.51 -12.48 18.67
N GLN A 46 10.55 -12.17 17.81
CA GLN A 46 10.31 -10.82 17.29
C GLN A 46 8.81 -10.53 17.30
N PHE A 47 8.44 -9.30 17.64
CA PHE A 47 7.09 -8.77 17.52
C PHE A 47 7.04 -7.76 16.37
N ILE A 48 5.95 -7.76 15.61
CA ILE A 48 5.72 -6.76 14.56
C ILE A 48 4.28 -6.24 14.63
N GLY A 49 4.14 -4.92 14.54
CA GLY A 49 2.84 -4.26 14.65
C GLY A 49 2.81 -2.87 14.01
N VAL A 50 1.61 -2.29 13.93
CA VAL A 50 1.42 -0.91 13.49
C VAL A 50 1.53 0.02 14.69
N ASP A 51 2.51 0.93 14.69
CA ASP A 51 2.67 1.94 15.77
C ASP A 51 1.92 3.24 15.44
N LYS A 52 1.70 3.52 14.16
CA LYS A 52 0.92 4.70 13.74
C LYS A 52 0.10 4.38 12.51
N PHE A 53 -1.15 4.84 12.51
CA PHE A 53 -2.03 4.73 11.36
C PHE A 53 -2.79 6.05 11.15
N VAL A 54 -2.54 6.69 10.00
CA VAL A 54 -3.16 7.96 9.60
C VAL A 54 -3.68 7.85 8.17
N VAL A 55 -4.95 8.19 7.97
CA VAL A 55 -5.62 8.17 6.67
C VAL A 55 -6.29 9.50 6.38
N THR A 56 -6.29 9.88 5.11
CA THR A 56 -7.16 10.95 4.60
C THR A 56 -8.50 10.34 4.21
N LEU A 57 -9.59 10.90 4.73
CA LEU A 57 -10.95 10.48 4.43
C LEU A 57 -11.63 11.41 3.42
N GLN A 58 -12.53 10.83 2.64
CA GLN A 58 -13.49 11.52 1.77
C GLN A 58 -14.92 11.13 2.18
N GLY A 59 -15.86 12.05 1.99
CA GLY A 59 -17.29 11.79 2.19
C GLY A 59 -17.77 11.80 3.64
N VAL A 60 -16.92 12.22 4.60
CA VAL A 60 -17.29 12.35 6.01
C VAL A 60 -18.53 13.25 6.13
N LYS A 61 -19.62 12.70 6.67
CA LYS A 61 -20.84 13.45 6.98
C LYS A 61 -21.00 13.51 8.48
N LEU A 62 -21.03 14.72 9.01
CA LEU A 62 -21.40 14.97 10.41
C LEU A 62 -22.78 15.68 10.45
N PRO A 63 -23.53 15.59 11.55
CA PRO A 63 -24.78 16.32 11.70
C PRO A 63 -24.60 17.84 11.52
N ASP A 64 -25.60 18.53 10.96
CA ASP A 64 -25.47 19.98 10.65
C ASP A 64 -25.25 20.86 11.89
N ASN A 65 -25.66 20.39 13.07
CA ASN A 65 -25.54 21.10 14.35
C ASN A 65 -24.19 20.90 15.07
N VAL A 66 -23.17 20.32 14.41
CA VAL A 66 -21.86 20.06 15.03
C VAL A 66 -21.20 21.35 15.54
N SER A 67 -21.38 22.47 14.85
CA SER A 67 -20.83 23.78 15.26
C SER A 67 -21.44 24.31 16.55
N ASP A 68 -22.67 23.91 16.88
CA ASP A 68 -23.42 24.49 17.99
C ASP A 68 -23.19 23.71 19.30
N THR A 69 -22.69 22.48 19.17
CA THR A 69 -22.37 21.58 20.29
C THR A 69 -20.95 21.74 20.86
N PHE A 70 -20.39 22.94 20.91
CA PHE A 70 -19.10 23.16 21.59
C PHE A 70 -19.20 22.72 23.07
N GLY A 71 -18.49 21.64 23.41
CA GLY A 71 -18.52 21.00 24.74
C GLY A 71 -19.41 19.75 24.84
N GLY A 72 -20.25 19.47 23.85
CA GLY A 72 -21.12 18.28 23.82
C GLY A 72 -20.46 17.05 23.17
N ALA A 73 -21.03 15.88 23.47
CA ALA A 73 -20.75 14.62 22.77
C ALA A 73 -21.83 14.37 21.71
N ILE A 74 -21.42 14.05 20.49
CA ILE A 74 -22.31 13.72 19.36
C ILE A 74 -22.30 12.20 19.21
N SER A 75 -23.45 11.56 19.37
CA SER A 75 -23.59 10.12 19.13
C SER A 75 -23.55 9.85 17.62
N LEU A 76 -22.57 9.07 17.17
CA LEU A 76 -22.53 8.58 15.78
C LEU A 76 -23.33 7.28 15.65
N THR A 77 -23.15 6.38 16.61
CA THR A 77 -23.91 5.13 16.76
C THR A 77 -24.20 4.90 18.25
N LYS A 78 -24.75 3.74 18.61
CA LYS A 78 -24.92 3.33 20.02
C LYS A 78 -23.58 3.25 20.76
N ASP A 79 -22.53 2.85 20.04
CA ASP A 79 -21.22 2.53 20.64
C ASP A 79 -20.14 3.54 20.26
N LEU A 80 -20.39 4.46 19.32
CA LEU A 80 -19.43 5.48 18.89
C LEU A 80 -19.94 6.88 19.18
N THR A 81 -19.10 7.69 19.83
CA THR A 81 -19.37 9.11 20.09
C THR A 81 -18.20 9.98 19.65
N LEU A 82 -18.51 11.21 19.24
CA LEU A 82 -17.57 12.27 18.92
C LEU A 82 -17.61 13.31 20.02
N SER A 83 -16.48 13.60 20.66
CA SER A 83 -16.34 14.75 21.55
C SER A 83 -15.55 15.86 20.87
N THR A 84 -16.02 17.10 20.99
CA THR A 84 -15.32 18.28 20.45
C THR A 84 -13.95 18.48 21.10
N GLY A 85 -12.96 18.76 20.26
CA GLY A 85 -11.56 18.87 20.62
C GLY A 85 -10.80 17.55 20.52
N TYR A 86 -9.55 17.64 20.07
CA TYR A 86 -8.56 16.57 20.21
C TYR A 86 -7.91 16.70 21.59
N GLU A 87 -8.02 15.66 22.42
CA GLU A 87 -7.26 15.55 23.68
C GLU A 87 -5.80 15.20 23.36
N ALA A 88 -4.94 16.21 23.40
CA ALA A 88 -3.52 16.02 23.28
C ALA A 88 -2.97 15.14 24.42
N ALA A 89 -1.77 14.57 24.23
CA ALA A 89 -1.14 13.71 25.23
C ALA A 89 -0.95 14.41 26.60
N ASN A 90 -0.96 15.74 26.63
CA ASN A 90 -0.90 16.56 27.85
C ASN A 90 -2.30 16.97 28.39
N GLY A 91 -3.38 16.36 27.89
CA GLY A 91 -4.76 16.67 28.28
C GLY A 91 -5.33 17.97 27.71
N ARG A 92 -4.55 18.77 26.96
CA ARG A 92 -5.08 20.01 26.36
C ARG A 92 -5.99 19.69 25.18
N LYS A 93 -7.17 20.31 25.17
CA LYS A 93 -8.09 20.26 24.03
C LYS A 93 -7.64 21.24 22.95
N VAL A 94 -7.44 20.72 21.75
CA VAL A 94 -7.14 21.52 20.56
C VAL A 94 -8.38 21.51 19.67
N LEU A 95 -8.91 22.69 19.33
CA LEU A 95 -10.15 22.83 18.55
C LEU A 95 -9.95 22.63 17.04
N GLY A 96 -8.73 22.78 16.54
CA GLY A 96 -8.39 22.63 15.12
C GLY A 96 -6.89 22.78 14.90
N THR A 97 -6.45 22.74 13.65
CA THR A 97 -5.04 22.92 13.30
C THR A 97 -4.85 24.03 12.29
N ARG A 98 -3.61 24.31 11.89
CA ARG A 98 -3.33 25.20 10.75
C ARG A 98 -4.02 24.73 9.46
N PHE A 99 -4.25 23.42 9.31
CA PHE A 99 -4.78 22.83 8.08
C PHE A 99 -6.25 22.44 8.19
N TYR A 100 -6.76 22.22 9.40
CA TYR A 100 -8.13 21.73 9.63
C TYR A 100 -8.91 22.68 10.52
N LYS A 101 -10.19 22.88 10.20
CA LYS A 101 -11.03 23.80 10.97
C LYS A 101 -11.37 23.24 12.34
N LEU A 102 -11.73 21.96 12.39
CA LEU A 102 -12.23 21.30 13.59
C LEU A 102 -11.41 20.05 13.91
N ALA A 103 -11.37 19.69 15.19
CA ALA A 103 -10.77 18.46 15.68
C ALA A 103 -11.72 17.76 16.66
N PHE A 104 -11.83 16.45 16.54
CA PHE A 104 -12.68 15.61 17.38
C PHE A 104 -11.90 14.42 17.92
N THR A 105 -12.27 13.98 19.11
CA THR A 105 -11.87 12.68 19.66
C THR A 105 -13.03 11.72 19.47
N ILE A 106 -12.79 10.58 18.82
CA ILE A 106 -13.76 9.49 18.66
C ILE A 106 -13.61 8.54 19.85
N ARG A 107 -14.73 8.23 20.51
CA ARG A 107 -14.80 7.34 21.66
C ARG A 107 -15.66 6.12 21.35
N HIS A 108 -15.25 4.93 21.83
CA HIS A 108 -15.91 3.66 21.55
C HIS A 108 -16.32 2.92 22.84
N GLY A 109 -17.46 2.24 22.79
CA GLY A 109 -17.98 1.41 23.88
C GLY A 109 -18.64 2.19 25.03
N THR A 110 -19.09 1.46 26.05
CA THR A 110 -19.80 2.01 27.22
C THR A 110 -18.89 2.84 28.14
N GLU A 111 -17.58 2.58 28.12
CA GLU A 111 -16.59 3.31 28.90
C GLU A 111 -16.09 4.58 28.20
N TYR A 112 -16.62 4.89 27.01
CA TYR A 112 -16.26 6.06 26.22
C TYR A 112 -14.75 6.16 25.97
N GLU A 113 -14.08 5.04 25.71
CA GLU A 113 -12.64 5.01 25.53
C GLU A 113 -12.22 5.77 24.26
N PRO A 114 -11.23 6.69 24.30
CA PRO A 114 -10.79 7.43 23.12
C PRO A 114 -9.99 6.55 22.16
N VAL A 115 -10.58 6.22 21.01
CA VAL A 115 -10.00 5.30 20.02
C VAL A 115 -9.33 5.98 18.83
N ALA A 116 -9.75 7.19 18.46
CA ALA A 116 -9.21 7.88 17.29
C ALA A 116 -9.36 9.41 17.38
N HIS A 117 -8.66 10.11 16.49
CA HIS A 117 -8.77 11.55 16.25
C HIS A 117 -9.25 11.81 14.84
N LEU A 118 -10.24 12.68 14.72
CA LEU A 118 -10.73 13.16 13.44
C LEU A 118 -10.45 14.66 13.31
N LEU A 119 -9.56 15.03 12.39
CA LEU A 119 -9.39 16.40 11.95
C LEU A 119 -10.33 16.66 10.78
N TYR A 120 -11.33 17.50 10.99
CA TYR A 120 -12.45 17.68 10.07
C TYR A 120 -12.36 19.01 9.32
N PHE A 121 -12.76 18.95 8.04
CA PHE A 121 -12.85 20.07 7.11
C PHE A 121 -11.51 20.78 6.89
N SER A 122 -10.79 20.34 5.87
CA SER A 122 -9.58 21.02 5.42
C SER A 122 -9.86 22.49 5.08
N ARG A 123 -8.93 23.37 5.47
CA ARG A 123 -9.03 24.82 5.23
C ARG A 123 -8.72 25.21 3.78
N ASP A 124 -8.17 24.31 2.98
CA ASP A 124 -7.90 24.50 1.54
C ASP A 124 -9.16 24.37 0.66
N GLY A 125 -10.34 24.17 1.26
CA GLY A 125 -11.61 24.01 0.56
C GLY A 125 -11.85 22.58 0.03
N ALA A 126 -10.88 21.67 0.15
CA ALA A 126 -11.13 20.26 -0.12
C ALA A 126 -12.02 19.68 1.00
N ALA A 127 -13.09 18.98 0.63
CA ALA A 127 -13.94 18.24 1.57
C ALA A 127 -13.24 16.95 2.07
N ARG A 128 -12.03 17.12 2.65
CA ARG A 128 -11.18 16.06 3.18
C ARG A 128 -11.01 16.21 4.68
N SER A 129 -10.93 15.06 5.34
CA SER A 129 -10.66 14.95 6.78
C SER A 129 -9.46 14.03 6.98
N GLU A 130 -8.80 14.12 8.13
CA GLU A 130 -7.74 13.19 8.51
C GLU A 130 -8.19 12.40 9.75
N LEU A 131 -8.04 11.09 9.70
CA LEU A 131 -8.31 10.19 10.81
C LEU A 131 -7.00 9.55 11.28
N THR A 132 -6.73 9.66 12.58
CA THR A 132 -5.57 9.03 13.25
C THR A 132 -6.05 8.08 14.34
N ILE A 133 -5.71 6.79 14.25
CA ILE A 133 -6.03 5.82 15.31
C ILE A 133 -5.06 6.02 16.49
N ARG A 134 -5.57 5.92 17.72
CA ARG A 134 -4.75 6.01 18.94
C ARG A 134 -3.83 4.80 19.06
N ASN A 135 -2.59 5.03 19.48
CA ASN A 135 -1.55 4.00 19.53
C ASN A 135 -1.97 2.77 20.35
N HIS A 136 -2.55 2.93 21.55
CA HIS A 136 -3.01 1.79 22.36
C HIS A 136 -4.08 0.91 21.68
N VAL A 137 -4.86 1.45 20.75
CA VAL A 137 -5.84 0.69 19.98
C VAL A 137 -5.14 -0.20 18.95
N LEU A 138 -4.05 0.28 18.33
CA LEU A 138 -3.31 -0.46 17.31
C LEU A 138 -2.61 -1.72 17.83
N TYR A 139 -2.36 -1.81 19.14
CA TYR A 139 -1.80 -3.00 19.79
C TYR A 139 -2.86 -4.06 20.13
N ARG A 140 -4.15 -3.79 19.86
CA ARG A 140 -5.23 -4.74 20.09
C ARG A 140 -5.49 -5.59 18.87
N LYS A 141 -5.80 -6.86 19.10
CA LYS A 141 -6.33 -7.73 18.05
C LYS A 141 -7.68 -7.18 17.56
N GLY A 142 -7.89 -7.13 16.24
CA GLY A 142 -9.14 -6.64 15.66
C GLY A 142 -9.29 -5.11 15.69
N TRP A 143 -8.21 -4.35 15.85
CA TRP A 143 -8.27 -2.87 15.79
C TRP A 143 -8.81 -2.37 14.45
N THR A 144 -8.62 -3.15 13.38
CA THR A 144 -9.16 -2.85 12.05
C THR A 144 -10.68 -2.87 12.03
N ASN A 145 -11.34 -3.73 12.83
CA ASN A 145 -12.79 -3.71 13.00
C ASN A 145 -13.27 -2.40 13.65
N THR A 146 -12.48 -1.86 14.59
CA THR A 146 -12.77 -0.54 15.20
C THR A 146 -12.68 0.55 14.13
N LEU A 147 -11.66 0.52 13.28
CA LEU A 147 -11.56 1.43 12.13
C LEU A 147 -12.75 1.27 11.16
N THR A 148 -13.14 0.04 10.83
CA THR A 148 -14.32 -0.23 9.98
C THR A 148 -15.59 0.39 10.57
N ALA A 149 -15.83 0.19 11.87
CA ALA A 149 -16.98 0.76 12.56
C ALA A 149 -16.97 2.29 12.51
N ILE A 150 -15.81 2.92 12.71
CA ILE A 150 -15.64 4.37 12.59
C ILE A 150 -15.96 4.86 11.17
N LEU A 151 -15.42 4.21 10.14
CA LEU A 151 -15.62 4.61 8.74
C LEU A 151 -17.11 4.53 8.36
N ARG A 152 -17.80 3.45 8.76
CA ARG A 152 -19.24 3.28 8.53
C ARG A 152 -20.05 4.33 9.26
N ALA A 153 -19.74 4.58 10.53
CA ALA A 153 -20.42 5.58 11.35
C ALA A 153 -20.28 7.02 10.80
N LEU A 154 -19.15 7.32 10.16
CA LEU A 154 -18.90 8.61 9.51
C LEU A 154 -19.40 8.67 8.06
N ASN A 155 -19.92 7.57 7.52
CA ASN A 155 -20.21 7.37 6.09
C ASN A 155 -19.02 7.81 5.21
N ALA A 156 -17.80 7.42 5.61
CA ALA A 156 -16.56 7.90 5.04
C ALA A 156 -15.79 6.78 4.34
N GLN A 157 -15.00 7.16 3.33
CA GLN A 157 -14.08 6.27 2.62
C GLN A 157 -12.64 6.76 2.81
N ILE A 158 -11.69 5.83 2.87
CA ILE A 158 -10.27 6.17 2.85
C ILE A 158 -9.92 6.68 1.44
N TYR A 159 -9.65 7.97 1.34
CA TYR A 159 -9.14 8.59 0.12
C TYR A 159 -7.68 8.22 -0.13
N CYS A 160 -6.85 8.24 0.91
CA CYS A 160 -5.49 7.73 0.84
C CYS A 160 -4.90 7.43 2.21
N TYR A 161 -3.87 6.59 2.24
CA TYR A 161 -3.02 6.37 3.40
C TYR A 161 -2.02 7.53 3.53
N THR A 162 -2.16 8.33 4.57
CA THR A 162 -1.30 9.50 4.81
C THR A 162 0.03 9.06 5.41
N ALA A 163 -0.03 8.26 6.47
CA ALA A 163 1.15 7.72 7.15
C ALA A 163 0.84 6.40 7.85
N ILE A 164 1.77 5.45 7.75
CA ILE A 164 1.78 4.21 8.52
C ILE A 164 3.20 4.05 9.09
N ASP A 165 3.30 3.89 10.40
CA ASP A 165 4.56 3.51 11.05
C ASP A 165 4.45 2.04 11.47
N ILE A 166 5.35 1.18 11.00
CA ILE A 166 5.42 -0.25 11.32
C ILE A 166 6.62 -0.46 12.23
N ALA A 167 6.40 -1.06 13.38
CA ALA A 167 7.44 -1.36 14.36
C ALA A 167 7.79 -2.86 14.34
N VAL A 168 9.08 -3.16 14.29
CA VAL A 168 9.63 -4.49 14.55
C VAL A 168 10.43 -4.43 15.85
N ASP A 169 9.94 -5.12 16.87
CA ASP A 169 10.51 -5.18 18.21
C ASP A 169 11.21 -6.53 18.42
N GLY A 170 12.41 -6.49 19.00
CA GLY A 170 13.23 -7.66 19.22
C GLY A 170 14.49 -7.32 20.00
N TYR A 171 15.44 -8.25 20.06
CA TYR A 171 16.68 -8.05 20.81
C TYR A 171 17.84 -7.66 19.91
N GLY A 172 18.68 -6.73 20.38
CA GLY A 172 19.98 -6.45 19.77
C GLY A 172 19.94 -5.78 18.39
N HIS A 173 18.81 -5.23 17.95
CA HIS A 173 18.74 -4.44 16.71
C HIS A 173 19.75 -3.30 16.74
N LEU A 174 19.82 -2.57 17.87
CA LEU A 174 20.68 -1.42 18.04
C LEU A 174 22.14 -1.84 18.18
N ASN A 175 22.40 -2.93 18.90
CA ASN A 175 23.74 -3.53 19.00
C ASN A 175 24.27 -3.94 17.63
N THR A 176 23.45 -4.62 16.82
CA THR A 176 23.79 -5.03 15.46
C THR A 176 24.11 -3.82 14.58
N PHE A 177 23.30 -2.75 14.67
CA PHE A 177 23.57 -1.52 13.91
C PHE A 177 24.82 -0.79 14.42
N SER A 178 25.09 -0.80 15.73
CA SER A 178 26.24 -0.11 16.35
C SER A 178 27.58 -0.57 15.80
N ARG A 179 27.64 -1.78 15.20
CA ARG A 179 28.82 -2.33 14.52
C ARG A 179 29.32 -1.41 13.41
N VAL A 180 28.44 -0.65 12.73
CA VAL A 180 28.84 0.35 11.73
C VAL A 180 29.78 1.43 12.28
N PHE A 181 29.70 1.71 13.59
CA PHE A 181 30.53 2.71 14.26
C PHE A 181 31.72 2.11 15.02
N LYS A 182 31.69 0.79 15.25
CA LYS A 182 32.68 0.08 16.08
C LYS A 182 33.63 -0.80 15.27
N GLU A 183 33.23 -1.22 14.08
CA GLU A 183 33.99 -2.13 13.22
C GLU A 183 34.25 -1.46 11.86
N ASP A 184 35.53 -1.19 11.54
CA ASP A 184 35.93 -0.58 10.25
C ASP A 184 35.51 -1.41 9.02
N SER A 185 35.35 -2.73 9.23
CA SER A 185 34.91 -3.68 8.21
C SER A 185 33.40 -3.63 7.93
N VAL A 186 32.60 -3.00 8.79
CA VAL A 186 31.13 -2.97 8.66
C VAL A 186 30.68 -1.60 8.15
N ARG A 187 30.01 -1.59 7.00
CA ARG A 187 29.50 -0.35 6.39
C ARG A 187 28.03 -0.47 6.02
N ASN A 188 27.32 0.67 6.07
CA ASN A 188 25.98 0.79 5.52
C ASN A 188 26.05 1.24 4.05
N TYR A 189 25.67 0.35 3.12
CA TYR A 189 25.57 0.65 1.69
C TYR A 189 24.15 1.10 1.26
N GLY A 190 23.28 1.37 2.22
CA GLY A 190 21.97 1.96 1.98
C GLY A 190 22.05 3.40 1.46
N ARG A 191 20.98 3.88 0.83
CA ARG A 191 20.95 5.24 0.23
C ARG A 191 20.47 6.32 1.20
N GLY A 192 20.08 5.95 2.42
CA GLY A 192 19.56 6.88 3.41
C GLY A 192 20.67 7.70 4.07
N THR A 193 20.43 8.99 4.29
CA THR A 193 21.27 9.77 5.21
C THR A 193 21.13 9.20 6.61
N MET A 194 22.23 9.09 7.35
CA MET A 194 22.25 8.51 8.69
C MET A 194 22.46 9.60 9.73
N THR A 195 21.70 9.56 10.82
CA THR A 195 21.85 10.45 11.98
C THR A 195 21.87 9.59 13.24
N ALA A 196 23.03 9.45 13.86
CA ALA A 196 23.21 8.67 15.08
C ALA A 196 23.00 9.52 16.33
N TYR A 197 22.39 8.92 17.34
CA TYR A 197 22.19 9.50 18.66
C TYR A 197 22.95 8.63 19.66
N PHE A 198 23.86 9.24 20.40
CA PHE A 198 24.61 8.57 21.46
C PHE A 198 24.05 8.96 22.82
N ASP A 199 24.28 8.10 23.82
CA ASP A 199 23.96 8.42 25.21
C ASP A 199 24.79 9.61 25.73
N SER A 200 24.54 10.04 26.97
CA SER A 200 25.26 11.15 27.59
C SER A 200 26.78 10.92 27.69
N SER A 201 27.24 9.66 27.61
CA SER A 201 28.66 9.33 27.61
C SER A 201 29.31 9.48 26.23
N GLY A 202 28.51 9.56 25.17
CA GLY A 202 28.96 9.56 23.78
C GLY A 202 29.48 8.20 23.29
N LYS A 203 29.47 7.16 24.14
CA LYS A 203 30.08 5.85 23.82
C LYS A 203 29.07 4.84 23.26
N ASN A 204 27.83 4.85 23.76
CA ASN A 204 26.83 3.88 23.33
C ASN A 204 25.82 4.53 22.39
N LEU A 205 25.52 3.85 21.30
CA LEU A 205 24.44 4.24 20.39
C LEU A 205 23.11 4.08 21.15
N ALA A 206 22.38 5.19 21.32
CA ALA A 206 21.05 5.23 21.92
C ALA A 206 19.95 5.15 20.86
N GLY A 207 20.23 5.59 19.63
CA GLY A 207 19.34 5.45 18.49
C GLY A 207 19.97 5.88 17.17
N VAL A 208 19.30 5.59 16.08
CA VAL A 208 19.70 6.06 14.74
C VAL A 208 18.47 6.34 13.88
N ASP A 209 18.50 7.47 13.17
CA ASP A 209 17.56 7.81 12.10
C ASP A 209 18.23 7.58 10.73
N LEU A 210 17.50 6.94 9.83
CA LEU A 210 17.93 6.63 8.46
C LEU A 210 16.92 7.18 7.46
N GLY A 211 17.37 8.14 6.66
CA GLY A 211 16.54 8.97 5.79
C GLY A 211 16.15 10.30 6.46
N VAL A 212 15.74 11.27 5.64
CA VAL A 212 15.31 12.58 6.13
C VAL A 212 13.88 12.57 6.64
N LYS A 213 13.54 13.42 7.62
CA LYS A 213 12.18 13.49 8.20
C LYS A 213 11.09 13.81 7.18
N THR A 214 11.42 14.40 6.04
CA THR A 214 10.49 14.74 4.96
C THR A 214 10.32 13.62 3.92
N ALA A 215 11.16 12.58 3.96
CA ALA A 215 11.11 11.48 3.01
C ALA A 215 9.83 10.65 3.14
N ASP A 216 9.46 9.98 2.04
CA ASP A 216 8.29 9.09 2.02
C ASP A 216 8.54 7.76 2.74
N ASN A 217 9.80 7.42 3.00
CA ASN A 217 10.21 6.31 3.84
C ASN A 217 11.43 6.71 4.68
N ARG A 218 11.41 6.37 5.97
CA ARG A 218 12.56 6.48 6.88
C ARG A 218 12.52 5.33 7.89
N ILE A 219 13.66 4.96 8.44
CA ILE A 219 13.74 4.00 9.55
C ILE A 219 14.32 4.71 10.78
N THR A 220 13.78 4.41 11.96
CA THR A 220 14.39 4.79 13.25
C THR A 220 14.68 3.50 14.02
N ILE A 221 15.88 3.33 14.56
CA ILE A 221 16.22 2.23 15.48
C ILE A 221 16.52 2.82 16.85
N TYR A 222 15.89 2.32 17.91
CA TYR A 222 16.05 2.84 19.28
C TYR A 222 15.66 1.80 20.32
N ARG A 223 16.02 2.03 21.59
CA ARG A 223 15.60 1.17 22.70
C ARG A 223 14.15 1.46 23.08
N LYS A 224 13.27 0.46 22.97
CA LYS A 224 11.83 0.61 23.22
C LYS A 224 11.43 0.33 24.66
N SER A 225 12.18 -0.50 25.38
CA SER A 225 11.87 -0.83 26.77
C SER A 225 11.85 0.39 27.70
N GLU A 226 12.52 1.49 27.33
CA GLU A 226 12.48 2.78 28.05
C GLU A 226 11.09 3.45 28.02
N ASP A 227 10.20 3.06 27.09
CA ASP A 227 8.83 3.60 26.99
C ASP A 227 7.83 2.86 27.91
N TYR A 228 8.17 1.70 28.47
CA TYR A 228 7.21 0.82 29.15
C TYR A 228 6.53 1.47 30.36
N GLU A 229 7.26 2.26 31.13
CA GLU A 229 6.68 2.98 32.29
C GLU A 229 5.57 3.94 31.88
N LYS A 230 5.69 4.57 30.70
CA LYS A 230 4.73 5.56 30.20
C LYS A 230 3.62 4.92 29.35
N LYS A 231 3.85 3.71 28.84
CA LYS A 231 2.99 3.01 27.89
C LYS A 231 2.93 1.51 28.23
N PRO A 232 2.29 1.15 29.37
CA PRO A 232 2.26 -0.24 29.84
C PRO A 232 1.65 -1.21 28.81
N TYR A 233 0.66 -0.77 28.03
CA TYR A 233 0.05 -1.58 26.98
C TYR A 233 1.02 -2.09 25.90
N ILE A 234 2.17 -1.41 25.69
CA ILE A 234 3.23 -1.89 24.77
C ILE A 234 3.96 -3.08 25.41
N LYS A 235 4.27 -2.97 26.70
CA LYS A 235 4.90 -4.05 27.48
C LYS A 235 4.02 -5.29 27.46
N ASP A 236 2.73 -5.13 27.77
CA ASP A 236 1.75 -6.23 27.78
C ASP A 236 1.66 -6.93 26.41
N ALA A 237 1.67 -6.16 25.32
CA ALA A 237 1.64 -6.71 23.97
C ALA A 237 2.93 -7.47 23.61
N HIS A 238 4.09 -7.00 24.06
CA HIS A 238 5.36 -7.69 23.87
C HIS A 238 5.42 -9.00 24.65
N GLU A 239 4.98 -9.01 25.90
CA GLU A 239 4.90 -10.23 26.74
C GLU A 239 3.94 -11.24 26.12
N ALA A 240 2.78 -10.79 25.63
CA ALA A 240 1.82 -11.63 24.92
C ALA A 240 2.38 -12.22 23.61
N ALA A 241 3.35 -11.55 22.99
CA ALA A 241 4.06 -12.03 21.81
C ALA A 241 5.26 -12.94 22.16
N GLY A 242 5.54 -13.18 23.44
CA GLY A 242 6.63 -14.02 23.92
C GLY A 242 7.98 -13.31 24.07
N LEU A 243 8.01 -11.97 24.05
CA LEU A 243 9.21 -11.23 24.39
C LEU A 243 9.38 -11.16 25.92
N ASP A 244 10.58 -11.47 26.40
CA ASP A 244 11.06 -11.24 27.75
C ASP A 244 11.37 -9.75 27.95
N THR A 245 10.42 -9.03 28.54
CA THR A 245 10.50 -7.60 28.81
C THR A 245 11.43 -7.23 29.97
N SER A 246 12.01 -8.23 30.65
CA SER A 246 13.09 -7.99 31.62
C SER A 246 14.40 -7.63 30.91
N GLN A 247 14.54 -8.01 29.64
CA GLN A 247 15.67 -7.67 28.80
C GLN A 247 15.41 -6.38 28.01
N PRO A 248 16.46 -5.65 27.61
CA PRO A 248 16.31 -4.51 26.71
C PRO A 248 15.72 -4.93 25.36
N VAL A 249 14.54 -4.39 25.04
CA VAL A 249 13.89 -4.58 23.74
C VAL A 249 14.22 -3.37 22.86
N ASP A 250 14.76 -3.63 21.67
CA ASP A 250 15.06 -2.63 20.65
C ASP A 250 13.97 -2.64 19.58
N ARG A 251 13.60 -1.45 19.08
CA ARG A 251 12.66 -1.27 17.98
C ARG A 251 13.35 -0.81 16.73
N THR A 252 13.04 -1.44 15.61
CA THR A 252 13.24 -0.89 14.27
C THR A 252 11.89 -0.41 13.74
N GLU A 253 11.71 0.90 13.63
CA GLU A 253 10.45 1.53 13.24
C GLU A 253 10.55 2.11 11.83
N GLY A 254 9.80 1.53 10.89
CA GLY A 254 9.68 2.03 9.53
C GLY A 254 8.52 2.99 9.38
N LYS A 255 8.80 4.22 8.94
CA LYS A 255 7.81 5.30 8.82
C LYS A 255 7.53 5.58 7.36
N TYR A 256 6.34 5.23 6.92
CA TYR A 256 5.93 5.22 5.54
C TYR A 256 4.86 6.27 5.28
N ARG A 257 5.04 7.08 4.25
CA ARG A 257 4.09 8.11 3.84
C ARG A 257 3.41 7.77 2.53
N ARG A 258 2.41 8.59 2.18
CA ARG A 258 1.59 8.50 0.98
C ARG A 258 2.30 7.99 -0.28
N LYS A 259 3.44 8.55 -0.71
CA LYS A 259 4.05 8.10 -1.99
C LYS A 259 4.68 6.72 -1.90
N PHE A 260 5.19 6.31 -0.73
CA PHE A 260 5.66 4.93 -0.55
C PHE A 260 4.45 3.98 -0.47
N LEU A 261 3.45 4.33 0.35
CA LEU A 261 2.26 3.51 0.56
C LEU A 261 1.46 3.30 -0.72
N ALA A 262 1.33 4.32 -1.58
CA ALA A 262 0.70 4.21 -2.89
C ALA A 262 1.38 3.21 -3.85
N ARG A 263 2.62 2.79 -3.53
CA ARG A 263 3.33 1.78 -4.30
C ARG A 263 3.06 0.37 -3.82
N ILE A 264 2.56 0.16 -2.61
CA ILE A 264 2.27 -1.19 -2.11
C ILE A 264 1.13 -1.71 -2.98
N GLY A 265 1.44 -2.67 -3.87
CA GLY A 265 0.53 -3.14 -4.90
C GLY A 265 -0.51 -4.11 -4.35
N GLY A 266 -1.66 -4.14 -5.02
CA GLY A 266 -2.80 -4.97 -4.67
C GLY A 266 -3.96 -4.12 -4.21
N MET A 267 -4.88 -3.82 -5.13
CA MET A 267 -6.29 -4.19 -5.05
C MET A 267 -7.06 -3.58 -6.23
N ALA A 268 -8.17 -4.25 -6.57
CA ALA A 268 -9.07 -4.09 -7.71
C ALA A 268 -8.89 -2.78 -8.52
N SER A 269 -8.76 -2.92 -9.85
CA SER A 269 -8.92 -1.77 -10.74
C SER A 269 -10.29 -1.09 -10.53
N GLU A 270 -10.44 0.16 -10.95
CA GLU A 270 -11.74 0.85 -10.86
C GLU A 270 -12.84 0.05 -11.62
N ASP A 271 -12.44 -0.66 -12.68
CA ASP A 271 -13.29 -1.59 -13.43
C ASP A 271 -13.67 -2.84 -12.61
N ASP A 272 -12.71 -3.45 -11.92
CA ASP A 272 -12.98 -4.58 -11.02
C ASP A 272 -13.92 -4.16 -9.88
N ARG A 273 -13.80 -2.92 -9.40
CA ARG A 273 -14.70 -2.34 -8.38
C ARG A 273 -16.11 -2.16 -8.92
N ALA A 274 -16.25 -1.53 -10.09
CA ALA A 274 -17.56 -1.32 -10.72
C ALA A 274 -18.27 -2.64 -11.01
N ALA A 275 -17.52 -3.65 -11.48
CA ALA A 275 -18.06 -4.99 -11.72
C ALA A 275 -18.53 -5.68 -10.43
N LEU A 276 -17.80 -5.53 -9.32
CA LEU A 276 -18.20 -6.03 -8.00
C LEU A 276 -19.45 -5.32 -7.48
N GLU A 277 -19.52 -3.98 -7.55
CA GLU A 277 -20.69 -3.19 -7.14
C GLU A 277 -21.95 -3.62 -7.91
N GLU A 278 -21.86 -3.72 -9.24
CA GLU A 278 -22.97 -4.14 -10.10
C GLU A 278 -23.43 -5.58 -9.77
N ALA A 279 -22.48 -6.50 -9.59
CA ALA A 279 -22.79 -7.87 -9.19
C ALA A 279 -23.54 -7.92 -7.84
N TYR A 280 -23.13 -7.10 -6.87
CA TYR A 280 -23.77 -7.04 -5.56
C TYR A 280 -25.16 -6.40 -5.58
N GLU A 281 -25.33 -5.29 -6.30
CA GLU A 281 -26.66 -4.69 -6.49
C GLU A 281 -27.63 -5.70 -7.12
N GLY A 282 -27.15 -6.48 -8.10
CA GLY A 282 -27.89 -7.59 -8.70
C GLY A 282 -28.33 -8.63 -7.68
N ILE A 283 -27.43 -9.08 -6.81
CA ILE A 283 -27.73 -10.05 -5.74
C ILE A 283 -28.75 -9.49 -4.75
N ILE A 284 -28.59 -8.25 -4.27
CA ILE A 284 -29.52 -7.60 -3.32
C ILE A 284 -30.91 -7.48 -3.95
N LYS A 285 -30.98 -7.00 -5.20
CA LYS A 285 -32.25 -6.81 -5.93
C LYS A 285 -32.97 -8.15 -6.13
N SER A 286 -32.24 -9.19 -6.52
CA SER A 286 -32.76 -10.56 -6.66
C SER A 286 -33.32 -11.10 -5.35
N LYS A 287 -32.58 -10.97 -4.24
CA LYS A 287 -33.04 -11.43 -2.93
C LYS A 287 -34.26 -10.65 -2.42
N LYS A 288 -34.29 -9.32 -2.56
CA LYS A 288 -35.47 -8.50 -2.22
C LYS A 288 -36.71 -8.91 -3.03
N ALA A 289 -36.54 -9.26 -4.30
CA ALA A 289 -37.62 -9.75 -5.15
C ALA A 289 -38.16 -11.12 -4.67
N ARG A 290 -37.29 -12.06 -4.30
CA ARG A 290 -37.68 -13.36 -3.69
C ARG A 290 -38.49 -13.15 -2.42
N THR A 291 -38.04 -12.28 -1.52
CA THR A 291 -38.75 -11.96 -0.27
C THR A 291 -40.14 -11.35 -0.55
N LYS A 292 -40.23 -10.39 -1.48
CA LYS A 292 -41.50 -9.77 -1.88
C LYS A 292 -42.49 -10.81 -2.45
N LYS A 293 -42.02 -11.74 -3.28
CA LYS A 293 -42.83 -12.85 -3.82
C LYS A 293 -43.37 -13.74 -2.70
N LYS A 294 -42.53 -14.12 -1.74
CA LYS A 294 -42.94 -14.96 -0.59
C LYS A 294 -43.96 -14.25 0.32
N TYR A 295 -43.83 -12.94 0.53
CA TYR A 295 -44.88 -12.18 1.24
C TYR A 295 -46.21 -12.16 0.48
N ALA A 296 -46.19 -12.04 -0.85
CA ALA A 296 -47.40 -12.13 -1.66
C ALA A 296 -48.05 -13.53 -1.57
N GLU A 297 -47.25 -14.60 -1.60
CA GLU A 297 -47.71 -15.98 -1.37
C GLU A 297 -48.37 -16.12 0.02
N SER A 298 -47.78 -15.55 1.07
CA SER A 298 -48.35 -15.56 2.42
C SER A 298 -49.73 -14.87 2.46
N LYS A 299 -49.87 -13.75 1.75
CA LYS A 299 -51.13 -13.00 1.68
C LYS A 299 -52.19 -13.80 0.95
N ALA A 300 -51.84 -14.44 -0.16
CA ALA A 300 -52.74 -15.30 -0.94
C ALA A 300 -53.22 -16.52 -0.13
N ILE A 301 -52.33 -17.15 0.66
CA ILE A 301 -52.67 -18.25 1.58
C ILE A 301 -53.73 -17.78 2.59
N LYS A 302 -53.54 -16.61 3.21
CA LYS A 302 -54.53 -16.06 4.16
C LYS A 302 -55.88 -15.79 3.49
N GLN A 303 -55.88 -15.16 2.32
CA GLN A 303 -57.11 -14.86 1.57
C GLN A 303 -57.83 -16.14 1.07
N GLY A 304 -57.09 -17.18 0.71
CA GLY A 304 -57.67 -18.49 0.35
C GLY A 304 -58.38 -19.14 1.53
N ARG A 305 -57.71 -19.19 2.70
CA ARG A 305 -58.31 -19.69 3.94
C ARG A 305 -59.60 -18.97 4.29
N ASP A 306 -59.57 -17.63 4.24
CA ASP A 306 -60.71 -16.81 4.65
C ASP A 306 -61.89 -16.98 3.68
N ARG A 307 -61.62 -17.18 2.37
CA ARG A 307 -62.64 -17.53 1.38
C ARG A 307 -63.25 -18.91 1.62
N GLU A 308 -62.43 -19.95 1.82
CA GLU A 308 -62.92 -21.32 2.08
C GLU A 308 -63.77 -21.37 3.36
N ILE A 309 -63.33 -20.71 4.45
CA ILE A 309 -64.11 -20.61 5.70
C ILE A 309 -65.43 -19.88 5.47
N LYS A 310 -65.42 -18.78 4.69
CA LYS A 310 -66.64 -18.04 4.38
C LYS A 310 -67.63 -18.94 3.63
N GLN A 311 -67.17 -19.69 2.62
CA GLN A 311 -68.02 -20.60 1.85
C GLN A 311 -68.67 -21.66 2.74
N VAL A 312 -67.88 -22.33 3.59
CA VAL A 312 -68.41 -23.35 4.53
C VAL A 312 -69.47 -22.77 5.48
N ARG A 313 -69.29 -21.51 5.90
CA ARG A 313 -70.30 -20.81 6.74
C ARG A 313 -71.59 -20.51 5.97
N GLU A 314 -71.49 -20.06 4.73
CA GLU A 314 -72.68 -19.80 3.90
C GLU A 314 -73.41 -21.10 3.54
N ASP A 315 -72.68 -22.17 3.21
CA ASP A 315 -73.25 -23.50 2.91
C ASP A 315 -74.01 -24.05 4.12
N ALA A 316 -73.40 -24.01 5.31
CA ALA A 316 -74.04 -24.46 6.55
C ALA A 316 -75.26 -23.61 6.91
N LYS A 317 -75.19 -22.29 6.68
CA LYS A 317 -76.32 -21.38 6.90
C LYS A 317 -77.48 -21.70 5.97
N ALA A 318 -77.21 -21.98 4.69
CA ALA A 318 -78.21 -22.37 3.71
C ALA A 318 -78.85 -23.73 4.06
N ALA A 319 -78.06 -24.70 4.53
CA ALA A 319 -78.55 -26.01 4.97
C ALA A 319 -79.43 -25.90 6.23
N ILE A 320 -79.00 -25.14 7.24
CA ILE A 320 -79.80 -24.91 8.47
C ILE A 320 -81.14 -24.25 8.16
N ALA A 321 -81.22 -23.40 7.12
CA ALA A 321 -82.47 -22.77 6.73
C ALA A 321 -83.52 -23.74 6.16
N GLN A 322 -83.14 -24.97 5.81
CA GLN A 322 -84.05 -26.01 5.31
C GLN A 322 -84.61 -26.92 6.41
N VAL A 323 -84.13 -26.78 7.65
CA VAL A 323 -84.50 -27.62 8.80
C VAL A 323 -84.97 -26.75 9.96
N ASP A 324 -85.66 -27.32 10.94
CA ASP A 324 -85.97 -26.57 12.17
C ASP A 324 -84.66 -26.20 12.89
N TYR A 325 -84.55 -24.93 13.28
CA TYR A 325 -83.31 -24.35 13.80
C TYR A 325 -82.84 -25.00 15.10
N HIS A 326 -83.77 -25.54 15.89
CA HIS A 326 -83.49 -26.22 17.15
C HIS A 326 -83.49 -27.75 17.03
N SER A 327 -83.56 -28.28 15.81
CA SER A 327 -83.52 -29.72 15.59
C SER A 327 -82.13 -30.32 15.83
N PRO A 328 -82.05 -31.61 16.22
CA PRO A 328 -80.79 -32.35 16.25
C PRO A 328 -80.03 -32.33 14.92
N GLU A 329 -80.74 -32.22 13.80
CA GLU A 329 -80.16 -32.11 12.46
C GLU A 329 -79.41 -30.78 12.26
N ALA A 330 -79.98 -29.66 12.74
CA ALA A 330 -79.30 -28.37 12.73
C ALA A 330 -78.02 -28.38 13.59
N ASP A 331 -78.01 -29.09 14.72
CA ASP A 331 -76.82 -29.27 15.54
C ASP A 331 -75.74 -30.11 14.85
N ALA A 332 -76.13 -31.16 14.14
CA ALA A 332 -75.21 -31.95 13.31
C ALA A 332 -74.55 -31.09 12.23
N ILE A 333 -75.32 -30.22 11.54
CA ILE A 333 -74.79 -29.29 10.53
C ILE A 333 -73.82 -28.27 11.15
N ARG A 334 -74.13 -27.74 12.35
CA ARG A 334 -73.22 -26.82 13.07
C ARG A 334 -71.90 -27.51 13.43
N LYS A 335 -71.96 -28.76 13.88
CA LYS A 335 -70.78 -29.55 14.21
C LYS A 335 -69.92 -29.82 12.97
N ASP A 336 -70.52 -30.30 11.88
CA ASP A 336 -69.82 -30.51 10.61
C ASP A 336 -69.15 -29.21 10.10
N ARG A 337 -69.84 -28.07 10.20
CA ARG A 337 -69.27 -26.76 9.86
C ARG A 337 -68.00 -26.47 10.65
N GLU A 338 -68.00 -26.65 11.97
CA GLU A 338 -66.80 -26.39 12.78
C GLU A 338 -65.68 -27.37 12.46
N ASP A 339 -65.99 -28.67 12.30
CA ASP A 339 -65.01 -29.69 11.93
C ASP A 339 -64.35 -29.37 10.57
N ARG A 340 -65.14 -28.92 9.58
CA ARG A 340 -64.63 -28.47 8.27
C ARG A 340 -63.81 -27.18 8.37
N ILE A 341 -64.23 -26.21 9.18
CA ILE A 341 -63.46 -24.98 9.42
C ILE A 341 -62.10 -25.32 10.06
N ASP A 342 -62.06 -26.24 11.02
CA ASP A 342 -60.83 -26.65 11.68
C ASP A 342 -59.92 -27.44 10.75
N ALA A 343 -60.46 -28.30 9.88
CA ALA A 343 -59.70 -28.94 8.81
C ALA A 343 -59.07 -27.91 7.86
N ILE A 344 -59.82 -26.87 7.45
CA ILE A 344 -59.30 -25.76 6.63
C ILE A 344 -58.20 -25.02 7.39
N ARG A 345 -58.40 -24.70 8.66
CA ARG A 345 -57.37 -24.03 9.49
C ARG A 345 -56.09 -24.87 9.57
N ALA A 346 -56.20 -26.18 9.77
CA ALA A 346 -55.06 -27.10 9.83
C ALA A 346 -54.29 -27.14 8.50
N LYS A 347 -55.00 -27.29 7.37
CA LYS A 347 -54.45 -27.25 6.00
C LYS A 347 -53.63 -25.99 5.76
N TYR A 348 -54.19 -24.81 6.06
CA TYR A 348 -53.52 -23.53 5.85
C TYR A 348 -52.42 -23.24 6.87
N ARG A 349 -52.51 -23.75 8.10
CA ARG A 349 -51.44 -23.67 9.12
C ARG A 349 -50.18 -24.40 8.64
N LYS A 350 -50.30 -25.63 8.13
CA LYS A 350 -49.17 -26.40 7.59
C LYS A 350 -48.47 -25.63 6.46
N ARG A 351 -49.23 -25.07 5.53
CA ARG A 351 -48.69 -24.28 4.40
C ARG A 351 -48.02 -22.97 4.86
N ARG A 352 -48.60 -22.29 5.85
CA ARG A 352 -47.99 -21.07 6.43
C ARG A 352 -46.68 -21.37 7.15
N ASN A 353 -46.59 -22.46 7.90
CA ASN A 353 -45.36 -22.85 8.61
C ASN A 353 -44.22 -23.13 7.64
N LEU A 354 -44.50 -23.82 6.53
CA LEU A 354 -43.51 -24.07 5.47
C LEU A 354 -43.00 -22.74 4.88
N LEU A 355 -43.91 -21.83 4.54
CA LEU A 355 -43.55 -20.52 3.99
C LEU A 355 -42.74 -19.65 4.99
N GLN A 356 -43.07 -19.73 6.29
CA GLN A 356 -42.31 -19.03 7.33
C GLN A 356 -40.89 -19.57 7.48
N LYS A 357 -40.70 -20.89 7.32
CA LYS A 357 -39.38 -21.52 7.28
C LYS A 357 -38.58 -20.99 6.09
N GLU A 358 -39.15 -21.01 4.89
CA GLU A 358 -38.50 -20.47 3.68
C GLU A 358 -38.17 -18.97 3.80
N LEU A 359 -39.06 -18.17 4.40
CA LEU A 359 -38.81 -16.74 4.65
C LEU A 359 -37.65 -16.53 5.63
N ARG A 360 -37.50 -17.41 6.63
CA ARG A 360 -36.38 -17.37 7.58
C ARG A 360 -35.07 -17.72 6.89
N GLU A 361 -35.06 -18.78 6.09
CA GLU A 361 -33.89 -19.19 5.30
C GLU A 361 -33.46 -18.07 4.33
N ILE A 362 -34.40 -17.44 3.61
CA ILE A 362 -34.11 -16.29 2.74
C ILE A 362 -33.57 -15.11 3.56
N LYS A 363 -34.10 -14.86 4.75
CA LYS A 363 -33.64 -13.78 5.62
C LYS A 363 -32.21 -14.03 6.10
N GLU A 364 -31.89 -15.26 6.53
CA GLU A 364 -30.55 -15.68 6.91
C GLU A 364 -29.58 -15.61 5.72
N GLU A 365 -29.99 -16.05 4.52
CA GLU A 365 -29.22 -15.88 3.28
C GLU A 365 -28.98 -14.41 2.94
N VAL A 366 -29.96 -13.53 3.19
CA VAL A 366 -29.83 -12.08 3.00
C VAL A 366 -28.87 -11.50 4.03
N GLU A 367 -29.00 -11.85 5.30
CA GLU A 367 -28.13 -11.37 6.37
C GLU A 367 -26.69 -11.85 6.17
N MET A 368 -26.46 -13.13 5.90
CA MET A 368 -25.13 -13.64 5.51
C MET A 368 -24.61 -12.98 4.24
N GLY A 369 -25.49 -12.77 3.25
CA GLY A 369 -25.14 -12.04 2.04
C GLY A 369 -24.74 -10.60 2.32
N ILE A 370 -25.43 -9.91 3.24
CA ILE A 370 -25.11 -8.55 3.69
C ILE A 370 -23.80 -8.55 4.46
N VAL A 371 -23.50 -9.56 5.29
CA VAL A 371 -22.22 -9.69 5.99
C VAL A 371 -21.08 -9.91 4.99
N MET A 372 -21.26 -10.80 4.00
CA MET A 372 -20.28 -11.01 2.93
C MET A 372 -20.12 -9.76 2.04
N ILE A 373 -21.22 -9.04 1.78
CA ILE A 373 -21.21 -7.75 1.10
C ILE A 373 -20.56 -6.68 1.97
N ASP A 374 -20.68 -6.73 3.29
CA ASP A 374 -19.99 -5.84 4.21
C ASP A 374 -18.49 -6.12 4.19
N ASP A 375 -18.10 -7.39 4.08
CA ASP A 375 -16.71 -7.82 3.91
C ASP A 375 -16.12 -7.44 2.54
N ALA A 376 -16.96 -7.35 1.51
CA ALA A 376 -16.59 -6.87 0.17
C ALA A 376 -16.73 -5.34 0.01
N ASN A 377 -17.67 -4.70 0.69
CA ASN A 377 -17.81 -3.24 0.80
C ASN A 377 -16.69 -2.66 1.67
N ASN A 378 -16.03 -3.49 2.48
CA ASN A 378 -14.78 -3.11 3.10
C ASN A 378 -13.68 -2.84 2.04
N ASP A 379 -13.78 -3.35 0.80
CA ASP A 379 -12.94 -2.87 -0.33
C ASP A 379 -13.38 -1.46 -0.79
N LEU A 380 -14.68 -1.13 -0.72
CA LEU A 380 -15.19 0.23 -1.00
C LEU A 380 -14.72 1.27 0.02
N LEU A 381 -14.44 0.85 1.26
CA LEU A 381 -13.85 1.73 2.27
C LEU A 381 -12.42 2.15 1.93
N THR A 382 -11.76 1.52 0.94
CA THR A 382 -10.34 1.73 0.63
C THR A 382 -10.05 2.38 -0.73
N ASN A 383 -11.07 2.78 -1.49
CA ASN A 383 -10.93 3.34 -2.85
C ASN A 383 -10.01 2.49 -3.77
N GLY A 384 -9.97 1.17 -3.58
CA GLY A 384 -9.12 0.26 -4.37
C GLY A 384 -7.61 0.42 -4.15
N ILE A 385 -7.19 1.08 -3.06
CA ILE A 385 -5.77 1.40 -2.85
C ILE A 385 -5.02 0.26 -2.18
N PHE A 386 -5.53 -0.23 -1.05
CA PHE A 386 -4.91 -1.22 -0.17
C PHE A 386 -5.91 -1.58 0.92
N ASP A 387 -6.09 -2.85 1.25
CA ASP A 387 -6.94 -3.28 2.37
C ASP A 387 -6.19 -3.14 3.70
N TYR A 388 -6.58 -2.16 4.52
CA TYR A 388 -5.97 -1.93 5.83
C TYR A 388 -6.15 -3.11 6.78
N ARG A 389 -7.13 -4.00 6.58
CA ARG A 389 -7.33 -5.20 7.42
C ARG A 389 -6.12 -6.13 7.34
N ARG A 390 -5.43 -6.14 6.19
CA ARG A 390 -4.18 -6.88 6.02
C ARG A 390 -3.03 -6.35 6.87
N LEU A 391 -3.15 -5.17 7.49
CA LEU A 391 -2.18 -4.68 8.45
C LEU A 391 -2.25 -5.40 9.81
N GLU A 392 -3.23 -6.28 10.03
CA GLU A 392 -3.21 -7.21 11.17
C GLU A 392 -2.41 -8.48 10.88
N ASP A 393 -2.04 -8.75 9.62
CA ASP A 393 -1.21 -9.89 9.25
C ASP A 393 0.28 -9.54 9.42
N PRO A 394 0.99 -10.17 10.39
CA PRO A 394 2.42 -9.93 10.61
C PRO A 394 3.27 -10.12 9.36
N ALA A 395 2.90 -11.08 8.49
CA ALA A 395 3.65 -11.40 7.28
C ALA A 395 3.55 -10.28 6.23
N VAL A 396 2.39 -9.60 6.15
CA VAL A 396 2.18 -8.42 5.32
C VAL A 396 2.99 -7.24 5.86
N LEU A 397 2.92 -6.98 7.16
CA LEU A 397 3.69 -5.92 7.80
C LEU A 397 5.20 -6.11 7.60
N ALA A 398 5.67 -7.35 7.76
CA ALA A 398 7.09 -7.69 7.65
C ALA A 398 7.61 -7.41 6.25
N ASP A 399 6.83 -7.72 5.22
CA ASP A 399 7.23 -7.45 3.85
C ASP A 399 7.18 -5.95 3.48
N ILE A 400 6.16 -5.22 3.92
CA ILE A 400 6.12 -3.76 3.78
C ILE A 400 7.36 -3.15 4.45
N HIS A 401 7.68 -3.61 5.66
CA HIS A 401 8.82 -3.14 6.42
C HIS A 401 10.15 -3.46 5.70
N LYS A 402 10.33 -4.71 5.26
CA LYS A 402 11.48 -5.19 4.48
C LYS A 402 11.73 -4.35 3.24
N LYS A 403 10.70 -4.09 2.44
CA LYS A 403 10.81 -3.29 1.21
C LYS A 403 11.15 -1.83 1.49
N GLY A 404 10.63 -1.27 2.58
CA GLY A 404 11.01 0.05 3.07
C GLY A 404 12.48 0.11 3.48
N ALA A 405 12.90 -0.84 4.32
CA ALA A 405 14.24 -0.92 4.90
C ALA A 405 15.34 -1.22 3.86
N ASN A 406 15.08 -2.10 2.89
CA ASN A 406 16.06 -2.51 1.85
C ASN A 406 16.63 -1.34 1.02
N SER A 407 15.93 -0.21 0.97
CA SER A 407 16.43 1.00 0.29
C SER A 407 17.33 1.87 1.16
N LEU A 408 17.21 1.75 2.49
CA LEU A 408 17.82 2.63 3.49
C LEU A 408 18.94 1.95 4.29
N ILE A 409 18.84 0.64 4.51
CA ILE A 409 19.78 -0.15 5.30
C ILE A 409 20.30 -1.30 4.44
N LYS A 410 21.62 -1.36 4.29
CA LYS A 410 22.33 -2.50 3.70
C LYS A 410 23.64 -2.67 4.45
N LEU A 411 23.58 -3.31 5.61
CA LEU A 411 24.77 -3.57 6.40
C LEU A 411 25.54 -4.72 5.77
N ARG A 412 26.83 -4.46 5.52
CA ARG A 412 27.73 -5.47 4.98
C ARG A 412 29.05 -5.44 5.69
N ARG A 413 29.63 -6.63 5.88
CA ARG A 413 30.98 -6.82 6.38
C ARG A 413 31.92 -7.11 5.23
N GLN A 414 32.98 -6.33 5.11
CA GLN A 414 34.12 -6.62 4.23
C GLN A 414 35.01 -7.67 4.90
N ARG A 415 35.36 -8.73 4.18
CA ARG A 415 36.29 -9.78 4.65
C ARG A 415 37.74 -9.35 4.48
N SER A 416 38.01 -8.48 3.51
CA SER A 416 39.31 -7.86 3.29
C SER A 416 39.16 -6.42 2.79
N GLU A 417 40.18 -5.60 2.99
CA GLU A 417 40.21 -4.19 2.55
C GLU A 417 40.06 -4.04 1.03
N ASN A 418 40.50 -5.04 0.26
CA ASN A 418 40.46 -5.04 -1.20
C ASN A 418 39.10 -5.49 -1.78
N GLU A 419 38.17 -5.93 -0.93
CA GLU A 419 36.87 -6.47 -1.35
C GLU A 419 35.87 -5.34 -1.65
N THR A 420 35.85 -4.94 -2.92
CA THR A 420 34.93 -3.90 -3.44
C THR A 420 33.62 -4.46 -3.98
N ARG A 421 33.56 -5.78 -4.23
CA ARG A 421 32.45 -6.45 -4.90
C ARG A 421 31.29 -6.79 -3.93
N PRO A 422 30.08 -6.25 -4.18
CA PRO A 422 28.90 -6.47 -3.33
C PRO A 422 28.48 -7.92 -3.06
N ASP A 423 28.79 -8.83 -3.97
CA ASP A 423 28.43 -10.25 -3.93
C ASP A 423 29.37 -11.09 -3.05
N GLN A 424 30.56 -10.58 -2.76
CA GLN A 424 31.54 -11.26 -1.91
C GLN A 424 31.41 -10.85 -0.43
N GLN A 425 30.79 -9.70 -0.17
CA GLN A 425 30.56 -9.15 1.17
C GLN A 425 29.46 -9.93 1.92
N GLU A 426 29.65 -10.11 3.23
CA GLU A 426 28.68 -10.76 4.11
C GLU A 426 27.55 -9.78 4.48
N TYR A 427 26.29 -10.17 4.26
CA TYR A 427 25.13 -9.38 4.65
C TYR A 427 24.83 -9.55 6.13
N ILE A 428 24.69 -8.44 6.85
CA ILE A 428 24.27 -8.43 8.24
C ILE A 428 22.80 -8.03 8.29
N ASN A 429 21.94 -8.98 8.65
CA ASN A 429 20.52 -8.71 8.84
C ASN A 429 20.27 -8.20 10.26
N ILE A 430 19.58 -7.06 10.37
CA ILE A 430 19.13 -6.53 11.67
C ILE A 430 17.86 -7.25 12.13
N ILE A 431 17.00 -7.59 11.17
CA ILE A 431 15.70 -8.23 11.36
C ILE A 431 15.71 -9.56 10.61
N ASP A 432 15.27 -10.63 11.27
CA ASP A 432 15.01 -11.91 10.60
C ASP A 432 13.58 -11.89 10.03
N TYR A 433 13.44 -11.41 8.80
CA TYR A 433 12.16 -11.35 8.09
C TYR A 433 11.61 -12.74 7.72
N ASP A 434 12.46 -13.77 7.69
CA ASP A 434 12.04 -15.13 7.38
C ASP A 434 11.37 -15.75 8.62
N ALA A 435 11.81 -15.40 9.83
CA ALA A 435 11.09 -15.71 11.08
C ALA A 435 9.69 -15.10 11.09
N LEU A 436 9.55 -13.88 10.57
CA LEU A 436 8.27 -13.16 10.44
C LEU A 436 7.42 -13.62 9.24
N ARG A 437 7.89 -14.61 8.47
CA ARG A 437 7.21 -15.14 7.27
C ARG A 437 6.84 -14.07 6.26
N ALA A 438 7.70 -13.05 6.07
CA ALA A 438 7.42 -11.94 5.18
C ALA A 438 6.95 -12.42 3.78
N LEU A 439 5.80 -11.93 3.34
CA LEU A 439 5.26 -12.21 1.99
C LEU A 439 6.13 -11.55 0.90
N ASP A 440 5.79 -11.73 -0.38
CA ASP A 440 6.40 -10.95 -1.48
C ASP A 440 5.35 -10.08 -2.18
N ILE A 441 4.97 -8.98 -1.53
CA ILE A 441 3.99 -8.01 -2.04
C ILE A 441 4.64 -7.19 -3.14
N LYS A 442 4.16 -7.32 -4.37
CA LYS A 442 4.71 -6.55 -5.51
C LYS A 442 4.48 -5.06 -5.30
N LEU A 443 5.55 -4.26 -5.31
CA LEU A 443 5.40 -2.80 -5.38
C LEU A 443 5.06 -2.39 -6.82
N LYS A 444 4.00 -1.58 -6.99
CA LYS A 444 3.78 -0.82 -8.21
C LYS A 444 5.06 -0.05 -8.53
N LYS A 445 5.55 -0.22 -9.77
CA LYS A 445 6.65 0.59 -10.27
C LYS A 445 6.18 2.04 -10.20
N VAL A 446 7.00 2.91 -9.61
CA VAL A 446 6.76 4.35 -9.74
C VAL A 446 6.92 4.64 -11.22
N ALA A 447 5.81 4.86 -11.92
CA ALA A 447 5.82 5.48 -13.23
C ALA A 447 6.38 6.89 -13.00
N LYS A 448 7.71 7.01 -13.06
CA LYS A 448 8.34 8.32 -13.17
C LYS A 448 7.87 8.82 -14.53
N ALA A 449 6.88 9.71 -14.54
CA ALA A 449 6.66 10.55 -15.71
C ALA A 449 8.06 11.05 -16.13
N PRO A 450 8.47 10.86 -17.40
CA PRO A 450 9.82 11.18 -17.83
C PRO A 450 10.08 12.62 -17.42
N SER A 451 11.10 12.84 -16.58
CA SER A 451 11.45 14.18 -16.14
C SER A 451 11.77 14.99 -17.40
N PRO A 452 11.04 16.10 -17.68
CA PRO A 452 11.32 16.89 -18.88
C PRO A 452 12.77 17.37 -18.89
N VAL A 453 13.28 17.76 -17.71
CA VAL A 453 14.69 18.10 -17.49
C VAL A 453 15.62 16.95 -17.89
N TRP A 454 15.37 15.73 -17.41
CA TRP A 454 16.21 14.57 -17.78
C TRP A 454 16.13 14.25 -19.28
N GLY A 455 14.94 14.36 -19.87
CA GLY A 455 14.74 14.18 -21.30
C GLY A 455 15.54 15.19 -22.12
N VAL A 456 15.53 16.47 -21.72
CA VAL A 456 16.30 17.54 -22.36
C VAL A 456 17.80 17.35 -22.17
N GLN A 457 18.26 16.98 -20.96
CA GLN A 457 19.68 16.65 -20.72
C GLN A 457 20.16 15.51 -21.64
N ARG A 458 19.32 14.49 -21.84
CA ARG A 458 19.62 13.39 -22.76
C ARG A 458 19.64 13.84 -24.21
N LYS A 459 18.68 14.68 -24.64
CA LYS A 459 18.66 15.24 -25.98
C LYS A 459 19.93 16.04 -26.24
N ILE A 460 20.27 16.99 -25.38
CA ILE A 460 21.50 17.79 -25.49
C ILE A 460 22.73 16.88 -25.55
N SER A 461 22.84 15.92 -24.64
CA SER A 461 23.97 14.98 -24.65
C SER A 461 24.06 14.18 -25.96
N PHE A 462 22.93 13.87 -26.58
CA PHE A 462 22.86 13.20 -27.87
C PHE A 462 23.24 14.14 -29.01
N ASP A 463 22.70 15.35 -29.04
CA ASP A 463 23.00 16.38 -30.05
C ASP A 463 24.51 16.70 -30.06
N MET A 464 25.11 16.90 -28.88
CA MET A 464 26.55 17.13 -28.74
C MET A 464 27.36 15.95 -29.31
N ARG A 465 26.98 14.70 -28.99
CA ARG A 465 27.67 13.52 -29.54
C ARG A 465 27.45 13.32 -31.03
N ASN A 466 26.27 13.67 -31.54
CA ASN A 466 25.96 13.54 -32.96
C ASN A 466 26.75 14.57 -33.77
N SER A 467 26.95 15.77 -33.23
CA SER A 467 27.79 16.80 -33.87
C SER A 467 29.25 16.34 -34.05
N PHE A 468 29.76 15.42 -33.22
CA PHE A 468 31.09 14.84 -33.41
C PHE A 468 31.20 14.02 -34.70
N ARG A 469 30.11 13.37 -35.13
CA ARG A 469 30.10 12.60 -36.38
C ARG A 469 30.19 13.51 -37.60
N GLU A 470 29.66 14.72 -37.48
CA GLU A 470 29.60 15.70 -38.58
C GLU A 470 30.94 16.43 -38.75
N LEU A 471 31.87 16.32 -37.79
CA LEU A 471 33.25 16.81 -37.91
C LEU A 471 34.01 16.14 -39.07
N ASP A 472 33.59 14.94 -39.50
CA ASP A 472 34.21 14.21 -40.61
C ASP A 472 33.68 14.63 -42.00
N MET A 473 32.50 15.26 -42.05
CA MET A 473 31.93 15.81 -43.27
C MET A 473 32.37 17.28 -43.38
N MET A 474 32.45 17.85 -44.59
CA MET A 474 33.06 19.16 -44.88
C MET A 474 32.55 20.39 -44.08
N GLN A 475 31.62 20.22 -43.14
CA GLN A 475 31.10 21.24 -42.25
C GLN A 475 32.02 21.53 -41.04
N GLY A 476 32.91 20.60 -40.66
CA GLY A 476 33.95 20.87 -39.65
C GLY A 476 33.41 21.42 -38.32
N GLU A 477 34.15 22.33 -37.69
CA GLU A 477 33.85 22.91 -36.37
C GLU A 477 32.51 23.66 -36.29
N THR A 478 31.93 24.05 -37.44
CA THR A 478 30.67 24.81 -37.49
C THR A 478 29.48 24.02 -36.94
N ALA A 479 29.37 22.72 -37.27
CA ALA A 479 28.29 21.85 -36.78
C ALA A 479 28.33 21.68 -35.25
N PHE A 480 29.54 21.59 -34.68
CA PHE A 480 29.73 21.51 -33.23
C PHE A 480 29.34 22.81 -32.53
N LEU A 481 29.74 23.97 -33.07
CA LEU A 481 29.39 25.28 -32.52
C LEU A 481 27.88 25.55 -32.60
N GLU A 482 27.23 25.13 -33.69
CA GLU A 482 25.79 25.24 -33.86
C GLU A 482 25.05 24.36 -32.84
N ALA A 483 25.41 23.08 -32.74
CA ALA A 483 24.86 22.16 -31.74
C ALA A 483 25.08 22.67 -30.30
N MET A 484 26.23 23.27 -30.02
CA MET A 484 26.53 23.89 -28.73
C MET A 484 25.62 25.09 -28.44
N ARG A 485 25.40 25.96 -29.44
CA ARG A 485 24.52 27.14 -29.32
C ARG A 485 23.06 26.72 -29.10
N GLU A 486 22.56 25.77 -29.87
CA GLU A 486 21.20 25.24 -29.74
C GLU A 486 20.99 24.56 -28.39
N SER A 487 21.94 23.72 -27.98
CA SER A 487 21.92 23.03 -26.70
C SER A 487 21.97 23.99 -25.52
N ALA A 488 22.78 25.05 -25.61
CA ALA A 488 22.83 26.11 -24.59
C ALA A 488 21.49 26.86 -24.49
N ALA A 489 20.86 27.20 -25.63
CA ALA A 489 19.56 27.83 -25.65
C ALA A 489 18.47 26.94 -25.04
N LEU A 490 18.48 25.65 -25.40
CA LEU A 490 17.56 24.66 -24.83
C LEU A 490 17.80 24.48 -23.32
N ALA A 491 19.06 24.45 -22.87
CA ALA A 491 19.39 24.36 -21.46
C ALA A 491 18.87 25.57 -20.66
N ARG A 492 19.01 26.79 -21.18
CA ARG A 492 18.44 28.00 -20.56
C ARG A 492 16.92 27.95 -20.48
N LYS A 493 16.25 27.53 -21.57
CA LYS A 493 14.78 27.40 -21.63
C LYS A 493 14.22 26.48 -20.54
N PHE A 494 14.96 25.43 -20.18
CA PHE A 494 14.57 24.46 -19.15
C PHE A 494 15.21 24.70 -17.77
N GLY A 495 15.91 25.83 -17.58
CA GLY A 495 16.54 26.18 -16.29
C GLY A 495 17.69 25.26 -15.89
N ILE A 496 18.44 24.70 -16.85
CA ILE A 496 19.54 23.76 -16.64
C ILE A 496 20.88 24.23 -17.24
N ALA A 497 21.06 25.55 -17.37
CA ALA A 497 22.26 26.15 -17.93
C ALA A 497 23.53 25.76 -17.13
N ASP A 498 23.47 25.76 -15.80
CA ASP A 498 24.62 25.40 -14.94
C ASP A 498 25.11 23.97 -15.19
N TRP A 499 24.18 23.03 -15.40
CA TRP A 499 24.51 21.64 -15.74
C TRP A 499 25.18 21.56 -17.11
N PHE A 500 24.68 22.32 -18.09
CA PHE A 500 25.23 22.38 -19.44
C PHE A 500 26.68 22.90 -19.41
N TYR A 501 26.93 24.03 -18.74
CA TYR A 501 28.26 24.62 -18.64
C TYR A 501 29.26 23.72 -17.90
N LYS A 502 28.83 23.06 -16.80
CA LYS A 502 29.66 22.05 -16.11
C LYS A 502 29.99 20.82 -16.97
N SER A 503 29.23 20.59 -18.04
CA SER A 503 29.42 19.44 -18.93
C SER A 503 30.30 19.76 -20.15
N LEU A 504 30.66 21.03 -20.38
CA LEU A 504 31.46 21.45 -21.54
C LEU A 504 32.83 20.78 -21.56
N ASP A 505 33.60 20.85 -20.46
CA ASP A 505 34.92 20.22 -20.36
C ASP A 505 34.90 18.72 -20.71
N LYS A 506 33.82 18.05 -20.33
CA LYS A 506 33.63 16.63 -20.65
C LYS A 506 33.40 16.45 -22.15
N TRP A 507 32.52 17.24 -22.75
CA TRP A 507 32.23 17.11 -24.19
C TRP A 507 33.40 17.54 -25.07
N GLU A 508 34.25 18.46 -24.60
CA GLU A 508 35.49 18.83 -25.28
C GLU A 508 36.50 17.68 -25.26
N LYS A 509 36.66 16.99 -24.13
CA LYS A 509 37.46 15.74 -24.06
C LYS A 509 36.87 14.63 -24.92
N ASP A 510 35.54 14.46 -24.91
CA ASP A 510 34.86 13.47 -25.77
C ASP A 510 35.06 13.81 -27.27
N LYS A 511 35.08 15.11 -27.65
CA LYS A 511 35.39 15.61 -29.01
C LYS A 511 36.82 15.25 -29.42
N GLU A 512 37.80 15.57 -28.58
CA GLU A 512 39.22 15.23 -28.83
C GLU A 512 39.43 13.72 -28.99
N TYR A 513 38.81 12.92 -28.11
CA TYR A 513 38.87 11.46 -28.19
C TYR A 513 38.26 10.93 -29.49
N HIS A 514 37.10 11.45 -29.90
CA HIS A 514 36.48 11.06 -31.17
C HIS A 514 37.37 11.43 -32.36
N TRP A 515 37.99 12.61 -32.34
CA TRP A 515 38.92 13.02 -33.40
C TRP A 515 40.15 12.12 -33.47
N ALA A 516 40.72 11.73 -32.32
CA ALA A 516 41.83 10.79 -32.28
C ALA A 516 41.46 9.42 -32.90
N ILE A 517 40.27 8.90 -32.60
CA ILE A 517 39.75 7.65 -33.22
C ILE A 517 39.60 7.82 -34.73
N THR A 518 38.91 8.87 -35.16
CA THR A 518 38.68 9.17 -36.59
C THR A 518 40.00 9.26 -37.35
N SER A 519 40.98 10.00 -36.81
CA SER A 519 42.31 10.13 -37.42
C SER A 519 43.02 8.78 -37.51
N ALA A 520 42.97 7.98 -36.44
CA ALA A 520 43.55 6.63 -36.45
C ALA A 520 42.87 5.70 -37.47
N MET A 521 41.55 5.83 -37.67
CA MET A 521 40.79 5.08 -38.67
C MET A 521 41.18 5.49 -40.09
N LYS A 522 41.24 6.80 -40.39
CA LYS A 522 41.70 7.32 -41.69
C LYS A 522 43.12 6.85 -42.01
N SER A 523 44.05 6.99 -41.07
CA SER A 523 45.43 6.49 -41.26
C SER A 523 45.50 4.96 -41.40
N ALA A 524 44.58 4.20 -40.80
CA ALA A 524 44.50 2.76 -41.00
C ALA A 524 43.94 2.40 -42.39
N GLU A 525 42.96 3.15 -42.88
CA GLU A 525 42.36 3.00 -44.21
C GLU A 525 43.37 3.36 -45.31
N GLU A 526 44.08 4.47 -45.18
CA GLU A 526 45.19 4.85 -46.05
C GLU A 526 46.26 3.75 -46.09
N ARG A 527 46.68 3.24 -44.92
CA ARG A 527 47.63 2.11 -44.85
C ARG A 527 47.10 0.85 -45.55
N LYS A 528 45.81 0.55 -45.46
CA LYS A 528 45.19 -0.55 -46.22
C LYS A 528 45.30 -0.29 -47.72
N VAL A 529 44.90 0.89 -48.20
CA VAL A 529 45.01 1.25 -49.62
C VAL A 529 46.45 1.13 -50.13
N TYR A 530 47.42 1.65 -49.38
CA TYR A 530 48.85 1.53 -49.72
C TYR A 530 49.36 0.08 -49.67
N SER A 531 48.87 -0.75 -48.75
CA SER A 531 49.25 -2.16 -48.66
C SER A 531 48.70 -2.99 -49.82
N VAL A 532 47.48 -2.69 -50.30
CA VAL A 532 46.89 -3.32 -51.50
C VAL A 532 47.63 -2.88 -52.76
N ALA A 533 48.04 -1.60 -52.85
CA ALA A 533 48.81 -1.07 -53.99
C ALA A 533 50.26 -1.61 -54.09
N ARG A 534 50.80 -2.24 -53.02
CA ARG A 534 52.16 -2.81 -52.99
C ARG A 534 52.23 -4.32 -53.25
N LEU A 535 51.11 -4.99 -53.49
CA LEU A 535 51.14 -6.40 -53.89
C LEU A 535 51.70 -6.49 -55.33
N PRO A 536 52.83 -7.19 -55.55
CA PRO A 536 53.43 -7.29 -56.88
C PRO A 536 52.47 -8.04 -57.82
N GLY A 537 51.95 -7.32 -58.82
CA GLY A 537 51.06 -7.86 -59.86
C GLY A 537 49.64 -7.28 -59.90
N PHE A 538 49.24 -6.40 -58.96
CA PHE A 538 47.90 -5.77 -58.98
C PHE A 538 48.00 -4.31 -59.47
N ILE A 539 47.79 -4.10 -60.77
CA ILE A 539 47.57 -2.77 -61.36
C ILE A 539 46.05 -2.56 -61.43
N PRO A 540 45.45 -1.64 -60.64
CA PRO A 540 44.03 -1.31 -60.79
C PRO A 540 43.81 -0.78 -62.22
N PRO A 541 42.89 -1.35 -63.03
CA PRO A 541 42.85 -1.10 -64.46
C PRO A 541 42.63 0.35 -64.90
N ASP A 542 42.14 1.25 -64.04
CA ASP A 542 41.72 2.60 -64.48
C ASP A 542 41.97 3.74 -63.47
N TYR A 543 42.88 3.59 -62.50
CA TYR A 543 43.17 4.69 -61.57
C TYR A 543 44.09 5.75 -62.20
N ARG A 544 43.53 6.62 -63.06
CA ARG A 544 44.19 7.85 -63.51
C ARG A 544 44.33 8.79 -62.31
N MET A 545 45.56 8.98 -61.84
CA MET A 545 45.89 10.09 -60.94
C MET A 545 45.30 11.38 -61.53
N PRO A 546 44.46 12.14 -60.80
CA PRO A 546 44.01 13.43 -61.28
C PRO A 546 45.23 14.35 -61.38
N SER A 547 45.77 14.50 -62.58
CA SER A 547 46.77 15.50 -62.93
C SER A 547 46.09 16.86 -62.98
N LYS A 548 45.60 17.36 -61.84
CA LYS A 548 45.39 18.79 -61.70
C LYS A 548 46.75 19.38 -61.32
N PRO A 549 47.36 20.22 -62.19
CA PRO A 549 48.55 20.95 -61.79
C PRO A 549 48.22 21.74 -60.53
N VAL A 550 49.07 21.61 -59.51
CA VAL A 550 49.01 22.47 -58.33
C VAL A 550 49.15 23.90 -58.84
N ASP A 551 48.09 24.68 -58.71
CA ASP A 551 48.10 26.09 -59.06
C ASP A 551 48.95 26.84 -58.04
N VAL A 552 50.24 26.96 -58.35
CA VAL A 552 51.25 27.58 -57.49
C VAL A 552 50.95 29.07 -57.26
N SER A 553 50.10 29.70 -58.10
CA SER A 553 49.68 31.10 -57.91
C SER A 553 48.90 31.29 -56.60
N ARG A 554 48.00 30.35 -56.25
CA ARG A 554 47.24 30.38 -54.99
C ARG A 554 48.09 30.21 -53.73
N ILE A 555 49.24 29.53 -53.84
CA ILE A 555 50.16 29.33 -52.72
C ILE A 555 50.94 30.62 -52.41
N ASN A 556 51.29 31.40 -53.44
CA ASN A 556 51.91 32.71 -53.26
C ASN A 556 50.92 33.77 -52.75
N ASP A 557 49.65 33.70 -53.16
CA ASP A 557 48.61 34.60 -52.64
C ASP A 557 48.33 34.37 -51.14
N LEU A 558 48.31 33.10 -50.69
CA LEU A 558 48.17 32.76 -49.27
C LEU A 558 49.38 33.17 -48.42
N SER A 559 50.60 33.02 -48.96
CA SER A 559 51.82 33.48 -48.29
C SER A 559 51.87 35.00 -48.14
N THR A 560 51.33 35.73 -49.12
CA THR A 560 51.26 37.20 -49.07
C THR A 560 50.19 37.68 -48.09
N ALA A 561 49.03 36.99 -48.00
CA ALA A 561 47.96 37.32 -47.06
C ALA A 561 48.34 37.03 -45.59
N ILE A 562 49.13 35.98 -45.33
CA ILE A 562 49.62 35.63 -43.98
C ILE A 562 50.68 36.61 -43.48
N ASN A 563 51.46 37.23 -44.38
CA ASN A 563 52.45 38.25 -43.99
C ASN A 563 51.86 39.67 -43.90
N ALA A 564 50.62 39.88 -44.33
CA ALA A 564 49.91 41.16 -44.28
C ALA A 564 48.89 41.27 -43.14
N ALA A 565 48.59 40.16 -42.45
CA ALA A 565 47.80 40.09 -41.22
C ALA A 565 48.73 39.95 -40.02
#